data_AF-A0A655YEH0-F1
#
_entry.id   AF-A0A655YEH0-F1
#
_cell.length_a   1.000
_cell.length_b   1.000
_cell.length_c   1.000
_cell.angle_alpha   90.00
_cell.angle_beta   90.00
_cell.angle_gamma   90.00
#
_symmetry.space_group_name_H-M   'P 1'
#
loop_
_entity.id
_entity.type
_entity.pdbx_description
1 polymer ?
#
loop_
_entity_poly.entity_id
_entity_poly.type
_entity_poly.pdbx_seq_one_letter_code
_entity_poly.pdbx_strand_id
1 'polypeptide(L)'
;MFWYARKNQRTFFGVADFVAPLVPFGLGMGRIGNFMNSELWGRVTDVPWAFVFPNGGPLPRHPSQLYEFALEGVVLFFILNWFIGKPRPLGSVSGLFLAGYGTFRFLVEYVREPDAQLGLFGGFISMGQILSLPMVIIGILMMVWSYKRGLYQDRVAAK
;
A
#
# COMPACT_ATOMS: atom_id res chain seq x y z
N MET A 1 -5.64 -16.71 2.89
CA MET A 1 -4.19 -17.06 2.96
C MET A 1 -3.87 -18.15 3.97
N PHE A 2 -4.23 -18.00 5.26
CA PHE A 2 -3.84 -18.97 6.31
C PHE A 2 -4.33 -20.42 6.07
N TRP A 3 -5.59 -20.59 5.66
CA TRP A 3 -6.14 -21.90 5.31
C TRP A 3 -5.42 -22.54 4.12
N TYR A 4 -5.15 -21.77 3.07
CA TYR A 4 -4.40 -22.23 1.89
C TYR A 4 -2.97 -22.65 2.26
N ALA A 5 -2.29 -21.87 3.09
CA ALA A 5 -0.94 -22.20 3.58
C ALA A 5 -0.94 -23.55 4.31
N ARG A 6 -1.88 -23.76 5.25
CA ARG A 6 -2.04 -25.04 5.97
C ARG A 6 -2.34 -26.21 5.04
N LYS A 7 -3.27 -26.03 4.09
CA LYS A 7 -3.67 -27.10 3.15
C LYS A 7 -2.51 -27.54 2.25
N ASN A 8 -1.63 -26.62 1.86
CA ASN A 8 -0.54 -26.89 0.92
C ASN A 8 0.84 -27.03 1.59
N GLN A 9 0.88 -27.20 2.91
CA GLN A 9 2.13 -27.33 3.68
C GLN A 9 3.14 -26.18 3.45
N ARG A 10 2.63 -24.97 3.18
CA ARG A 10 3.43 -23.74 3.04
C ARG A 10 3.33 -22.90 4.31
N THR A 11 4.32 -22.05 4.56
CA THR A 11 4.22 -21.05 5.63
C THR A 11 3.30 -19.91 5.23
N PHE A 12 2.67 -19.24 6.21
CA PHE A 12 1.84 -18.07 5.95
C PHE A 12 2.63 -16.98 5.19
N PHE A 13 3.86 -16.70 5.63
CA PHE A 13 4.73 -15.71 4.98
C PHE A 13 5.16 -16.11 3.58
N GLY A 14 5.25 -17.41 3.26
CA GLY A 14 5.58 -17.85 1.90
C GLY A 14 4.45 -17.54 0.92
N VAL A 15 3.20 -17.72 1.36
CA VAL A 15 2.02 -17.33 0.59
C VAL A 15 1.91 -15.81 0.52
N ALA A 16 2.14 -15.11 1.63
CA ALA A 16 2.07 -13.65 1.68
C ALA A 16 3.12 -12.98 0.79
N ASP A 17 4.37 -13.44 0.82
CA ASP A 17 5.46 -12.93 -0.02
C ASP A 17 5.19 -13.17 -1.51
N PHE A 18 4.53 -14.28 -1.86
CA PHE A 18 4.12 -14.56 -3.23
C PHE A 18 3.02 -13.61 -3.71
N VAL A 19 2.04 -13.29 -2.85
CA VAL A 19 0.90 -12.43 -3.20
C VAL A 19 1.27 -10.95 -3.17
N ALA A 20 2.16 -10.52 -2.27
CA ALA A 20 2.47 -9.11 -2.03
C ALA A 20 2.82 -8.30 -3.29
N PRO A 21 3.63 -8.78 -4.26
CA PRO A 21 3.93 -8.06 -5.50
C PRO A 21 2.73 -7.87 -6.44
N LEU A 22 1.67 -8.66 -6.28
CA LEU A 22 0.44 -8.59 -7.09
C LEU A 22 -0.56 -7.57 -6.52
N VAL A 23 -0.50 -7.28 -5.22
CA VAL A 23 -1.44 -6.38 -4.54
C VAL A 23 -1.42 -4.96 -5.13
N PRO A 24 -0.27 -4.33 -5.44
CA PRO A 24 -0.24 -3.00 -6.05
C PRO A 24 -1.04 -2.88 -7.35
N PHE A 25 -1.10 -3.94 -8.16
CA PHE A 25 -1.91 -3.91 -9.38
C PHE A 25 -3.40 -3.72 -9.06
N GLY A 26 -3.92 -4.49 -8.09
CA GLY A 26 -5.30 -4.34 -7.62
C GLY A 26 -5.56 -2.98 -6.98
N LEU A 27 -4.63 -2.48 -6.16
CA LEU A 27 -4.72 -1.15 -5.56
C LEU A 27 -4.79 -0.08 -6.65
N GLY A 28 -3.87 -0.08 -7.61
CA GLY A 28 -3.81 0.91 -8.68
C GLY A 28 -5.10 0.92 -9.52
N MET A 29 -5.58 -0.24 -9.94
CA MET A 29 -6.84 -0.34 -10.70
C MET A 29 -8.04 0.18 -9.90
N GLY A 30 -8.09 -0.09 -8.58
CA GLY A 30 -9.11 0.47 -7.70
C GLY A 30 -9.10 2.01 -7.69
N ARG A 31 -7.92 2.63 -7.65
CA ARG A 31 -7.78 4.10 -7.65
C ARG A 31 -8.17 4.74 -8.97
N ILE A 32 -7.89 4.08 -10.10
CA ILE A 32 -8.42 4.51 -11.41
C ILE A 32 -9.95 4.48 -11.37
N GLY A 33 -10.53 3.42 -10.82
CA GLY A 33 -11.98 3.33 -10.62
C GLY A 33 -12.53 4.48 -9.79
N ASN A 34 -11.90 4.82 -8.66
CA ASN A 34 -12.30 5.95 -7.82
C ASN A 34 -12.22 7.29 -8.58
N PHE A 35 -11.18 7.48 -9.39
CA PHE A 35 -11.04 8.68 -10.20
C PHE A 35 -12.16 8.80 -11.24
N MET A 36 -12.47 7.71 -11.95
CA MET A 36 -13.55 7.66 -12.94
C MET A 36 -14.93 7.89 -12.30
N ASN A 37 -15.16 7.32 -11.12
CA ASN A 37 -16.38 7.53 -10.34
C ASN A 37 -16.45 8.91 -9.69
N SER A 38 -15.36 9.70 -9.78
CA SER A 38 -15.23 10.98 -9.11
C SER A 38 -15.53 10.85 -7.62
N GLU A 39 -14.82 9.97 -6.90
CA GLU A 39 -14.96 9.75 -5.44
C GLU A 39 -13.58 9.71 -4.74
N LEU A 40 -13.53 9.98 -3.43
CA LEU A 40 -12.31 9.97 -2.62
C LEU A 40 -11.22 10.96 -3.09
N TRP A 41 -11.66 12.14 -3.53
CA TRP A 41 -10.79 13.23 -3.97
C TRP A 41 -10.03 13.88 -2.80
N GLY A 42 -9.08 14.75 -3.15
CA GLY A 42 -8.26 15.46 -2.20
C GLY A 42 -8.85 16.77 -1.69
N ARG A 43 -8.09 17.43 -0.81
CA ARG A 43 -8.39 18.76 -0.31
C ARG A 43 -8.40 19.78 -1.45
N VAL A 44 -9.15 20.87 -1.24
CA VAL A 44 -9.15 22.04 -2.15
C VAL A 44 -7.73 22.59 -2.26
N THR A 45 -7.33 22.95 -3.47
CA THR A 45 -5.96 23.38 -3.77
C THR A 45 -5.93 24.28 -5.01
N ASP A 46 -4.85 25.03 -5.14
CA ASP A 46 -4.55 25.97 -6.21
C ASP A 46 -3.40 25.49 -7.13
N VAL A 47 -2.89 24.28 -6.93
CA VAL A 47 -1.83 23.72 -7.80
C VAL A 47 -2.29 23.62 -9.26
N PRO A 48 -1.40 23.77 -10.25
CA PRO A 48 -1.80 23.89 -11.66
C PRO A 48 -2.41 22.62 -12.26
N TRP A 49 -2.27 21.46 -11.61
CA TRP A 49 -2.90 20.19 -12.01
C TRP A 49 -4.12 19.83 -11.13
N ALA A 50 -4.67 20.79 -10.40
CA ALA A 50 -5.91 20.57 -9.65
C ALA A 50 -7.07 20.21 -10.60
N PHE A 51 -7.98 19.37 -10.11
CA PHE A 51 -9.08 18.83 -10.90
C PHE A 51 -10.42 19.18 -10.24
N VAL A 52 -11.40 19.61 -11.04
CA VAL A 52 -12.77 19.87 -10.58
C VAL A 52 -13.58 18.61 -10.78
N PHE A 53 -13.96 17.95 -9.68
CA PHE A 53 -14.72 16.71 -9.72
C PHE A 53 -16.23 16.99 -9.79
N PRO A 54 -17.00 16.32 -10.68
CA PRO A 54 -18.46 16.47 -10.76
C PRO A 54 -19.18 16.32 -9.42
N ASN A 55 -18.74 15.35 -8.60
CA ASN A 55 -19.32 15.08 -7.28
C ASN A 55 -18.61 15.83 -6.13
N GLY A 56 -17.51 16.54 -6.41
CA GLY A 56 -16.63 17.17 -5.40
C GLY A 56 -16.90 18.66 -5.16
N GLY A 57 -17.93 19.21 -5.79
CA GLY A 57 -18.28 20.63 -5.74
C GLY A 57 -17.51 21.48 -6.76
N PRO A 58 -17.73 22.81 -6.77
CA PRO A 58 -17.20 23.71 -7.80
C PRO A 58 -15.71 24.04 -7.63
N LEU A 59 -15.11 23.67 -6.50
CA LEU A 59 -13.74 24.04 -6.16
C LEU A 59 -12.73 23.03 -6.72
N PRO A 60 -11.58 23.50 -7.23
CA PRO A 60 -10.49 22.64 -7.70
C PRO A 60 -9.84 21.90 -6.52
N ARG A 61 -9.57 20.61 -6.72
CA ARG A 61 -9.07 19.70 -5.67
C ARG A 61 -7.89 18.88 -6.16
N HIS A 62 -7.07 18.38 -5.24
CA HIS A 62 -6.04 17.42 -5.59
C HIS A 62 -6.70 16.13 -6.13
N PRO A 63 -6.27 15.60 -7.29
CA PRO A 63 -6.66 14.27 -7.73
C PRO A 63 -5.88 13.21 -6.96
N SER A 64 -6.13 13.09 -5.65
CA SER A 64 -5.40 12.18 -4.74
C SER A 64 -5.42 10.73 -5.20
N GLN A 65 -6.48 10.30 -5.87
CA GLN A 65 -6.59 8.96 -6.45
C GLN A 65 -5.50 8.69 -7.49
N LEU A 66 -5.12 9.69 -8.28
CA LEU A 66 -4.03 9.57 -9.25
C LEU A 66 -2.66 9.49 -8.55
N TYR A 67 -2.50 10.15 -7.40
CA TYR A 67 -1.29 10.00 -6.58
C TYR A 67 -1.22 8.61 -5.94
N GLU A 68 -2.35 8.10 -5.43
CA GLU A 68 -2.45 6.73 -4.89
C GLU A 68 -2.19 5.70 -6.00
N PHE A 69 -2.75 5.90 -7.19
CA PHE A 69 -2.45 5.06 -8.36
C PHE A 69 -0.95 5.07 -8.69
N ALA A 70 -0.33 6.24 -8.75
CA ALA A 70 1.08 6.36 -9.07
C ALA A 70 1.96 5.72 -7.98
N LEU A 71 1.70 6.00 -6.70
CA LEU A 71 2.54 5.55 -5.60
C LEU A 71 2.22 4.13 -5.13
N GLU A 72 0.99 3.88 -4.67
CA GLU A 72 0.54 2.58 -4.14
C GLU A 72 0.35 1.54 -5.24
N GLY A 73 0.07 1.98 -6.47
CA GLY A 73 -0.05 1.12 -7.65
C GLY A 73 1.28 0.95 -8.39
N VAL A 74 1.66 1.95 -9.18
CA VAL A 74 2.76 1.83 -10.16
C VAL A 74 4.12 1.72 -9.47
N VAL A 75 4.49 2.67 -8.62
CA VAL A 75 5.80 2.72 -7.97
C VAL A 75 5.99 1.52 -7.04
N LEU A 76 4.99 1.22 -6.20
CA LEU A 76 5.07 0.05 -5.30
C LEU A 76 5.16 -1.27 -6.08
N PHE A 77 4.43 -1.40 -7.19
CA PHE A 77 4.53 -2.57 -8.08
C PHE A 77 5.97 -2.76 -8.57
N PHE A 78 6.60 -1.71 -9.11
CA PHE A 78 7.97 -1.81 -9.62
C PHE A 78 8.98 -2.06 -8.50
N ILE A 79 8.83 -1.45 -7.34
CA ILE A 79 9.70 -1.70 -6.18
C ILE A 79 9.67 -3.18 -5.79
N LEU A 80 8.48 -3.78 -5.64
CA LEU A 80 8.36 -5.16 -5.22
C LEU A 80 8.83 -6.14 -6.29
N ASN A 81 8.45 -5.91 -7.56
CA ASN A 81 8.85 -6.78 -8.67
C ASN A 81 10.35 -6.71 -8.95
N TRP A 82 10.98 -5.55 -8.76
CA TRP A 82 12.43 -5.43 -8.80
C TRP A 82 13.09 -6.13 -7.61
N PHE A 83 12.53 -5.99 -6.40
CA PHE A 83 13.07 -6.60 -5.19
C PHE A 83 13.12 -8.13 -5.27
N ILE A 84 12.09 -8.76 -5.84
CA ILE A 84 12.00 -10.23 -5.99
C ILE A 84 12.86 -10.78 -7.13
N GLY A 85 13.53 -9.93 -7.92
CA GLY A 85 14.48 -10.35 -8.95
C GLY A 85 15.74 -11.05 -8.40
N LYS A 86 15.89 -11.13 -7.07
CA LYS A 86 16.92 -11.88 -6.36
C LYS A 86 16.26 -12.77 -5.31
N PRO A 87 16.86 -13.90 -4.91
CA PRO A 87 16.34 -14.71 -3.81
C PRO A 87 16.30 -13.89 -2.52
N ARG A 88 15.16 -13.91 -1.84
CA ARG A 88 14.92 -13.13 -0.63
C ARG A 88 14.55 -14.01 0.57
N PRO A 89 14.93 -13.61 1.79
CA PRO A 89 14.45 -14.25 3.02
C PRO A 89 12.94 -14.20 3.17
N LEU A 90 12.36 -15.21 3.84
CA LEU A 90 10.92 -15.34 4.07
C LEU A 90 10.37 -14.20 4.94
N GLY A 91 9.29 -13.56 4.49
CA GLY A 91 8.64 -12.43 5.12
C GLY A 91 9.22 -11.07 4.73
N SER A 92 10.35 -11.03 3.99
CA SER A 92 10.97 -9.76 3.61
C SER A 92 10.20 -9.01 2.52
N VAL A 93 9.55 -9.74 1.60
CA VAL A 93 8.72 -9.13 0.53
C VAL A 93 7.45 -8.55 1.14
N SER A 94 6.79 -9.30 2.03
CA SER A 94 5.63 -8.82 2.79
C SER A 94 5.98 -7.61 3.66
N GLY A 95 7.15 -7.62 4.31
CA GLY A 95 7.64 -6.50 5.10
C GLY A 95 7.89 -5.25 4.25
N LEU A 96 8.48 -5.41 3.07
CA LEU A 96 8.69 -4.32 2.11
C LEU A 96 7.36 -3.75 1.60
N PHE A 97 6.38 -4.60 1.31
CA PHE A 97 5.03 -4.15 0.92
C PHE A 97 4.39 -3.32 2.04
N LEU A 98 4.38 -3.81 3.29
CA LEU A 98 3.79 -3.10 4.42
C LEU A 98 4.48 -1.74 4.67
N ALA A 99 5.81 -1.72 4.61
CA ALA A 99 6.57 -0.49 4.77
C ALA A 99 6.30 0.50 3.63
N GLY A 100 6.41 0.05 2.38
CA GLY A 100 6.20 0.89 1.21
C GLY A 100 4.78 1.45 1.12
N TYR A 101 3.76 0.58 1.28
CA TYR A 101 2.36 0.99 1.28
C TYR A 101 2.08 1.98 2.43
N GLY A 102 2.52 1.68 3.65
CA GLY A 102 2.32 2.59 4.79
C GLY A 102 2.98 3.95 4.57
N THR A 103 4.19 3.99 4.01
CA THR A 103 4.86 5.26 3.67
C THR A 103 4.09 6.05 2.62
N PHE A 104 3.70 5.43 1.50
CA PHE A 104 2.95 6.12 0.45
C PHE A 104 1.59 6.61 0.94
N ARG A 105 0.88 5.77 1.69
CA ARG A 105 -0.40 6.12 2.30
C ARG A 105 -0.26 7.33 3.22
N PHE A 106 0.76 7.35 4.07
CA PHE A 106 1.04 8.48 4.96
C PHE A 106 1.29 9.78 4.19
N LEU A 107 2.02 9.73 3.07
CA LEU A 107 2.32 10.89 2.24
C LEU A 107 1.09 11.44 1.51
N VAL A 108 0.29 10.57 0.87
CA VAL A 108 -0.93 10.99 0.14
C VAL A 108 -1.96 11.58 1.10
N GLU A 109 -2.00 11.12 2.34
CA GLU A 109 -2.99 11.57 3.32
C GLU A 109 -2.85 13.08 3.67
N TYR A 110 -1.70 13.70 3.41
CA TYR A 110 -1.51 15.17 3.49
C TYR A 110 -2.23 15.96 2.40
N VAL A 111 -2.59 15.32 1.29
CA VAL A 111 -3.38 15.94 0.21
C VAL A 111 -4.80 15.40 0.11
N ARG A 112 -5.08 14.25 0.75
CA ARG A 112 -6.41 13.62 0.76
C ARG A 112 -7.40 14.35 1.66
N GLU A 113 -8.64 14.51 1.22
CA GLU A 113 -9.69 15.04 2.09
C GLU A 113 -10.12 13.96 3.10
N PRO A 114 -10.17 14.27 4.42
CA PRO A 114 -10.64 13.31 5.42
C PRO A 114 -12.10 12.94 5.16
N ASP A 115 -12.43 11.66 5.29
CA ASP A 115 -13.80 11.19 5.11
C ASP A 115 -14.72 11.89 6.14
N ALA A 116 -15.86 12.43 5.68
CA ALA A 116 -16.74 13.29 6.49
C ALA A 116 -17.24 12.63 7.79
N GLN A 117 -17.31 11.29 7.83
CA GLN A 117 -17.72 10.51 9.01
C GLN A 117 -16.59 10.30 10.03
N LEU A 118 -15.32 10.30 9.59
CA LEU A 118 -14.17 10.00 10.45
C LEU A 118 -13.48 11.27 10.94
N GLY A 119 -13.56 12.37 10.16
CA GLY A 119 -12.91 13.63 10.48
C GLY A 119 -11.39 13.50 10.69
N LEU A 120 -10.82 14.48 11.37
CA LEU A 120 -9.43 14.44 11.85
C LEU A 120 -9.41 14.08 13.34
N PHE A 121 -8.63 13.08 13.72
CA PHE A 121 -8.38 12.77 15.11
C PHE A 121 -7.50 13.85 15.73
N GLY A 122 -8.05 14.54 16.73
CA GLY A 122 -7.39 15.68 17.39
C GLY A 122 -7.19 16.91 16.49
N GLY A 123 -7.79 16.97 15.30
CA GLY A 123 -7.66 18.10 14.37
C GLY A 123 -6.40 18.13 13.50
N PHE A 124 -5.46 17.20 13.70
CA PHE A 124 -4.16 17.21 13.02
C PHE A 124 -3.80 15.91 12.29
N ILE A 125 -4.39 14.78 12.68
CA ILE A 125 -4.01 13.46 12.16
C ILE A 125 -5.24 12.75 11.62
N SER A 126 -5.14 12.20 10.42
CA SER A 126 -6.22 11.37 9.88
C SER A 126 -6.08 9.90 10.29
N MET A 127 -7.17 9.13 10.19
CA MET A 127 -7.11 7.67 10.39
C MET A 127 -6.11 6.99 9.45
N GLY A 128 -5.95 7.49 8.22
CA GLY A 128 -4.96 6.98 7.27
C GLY A 128 -3.54 7.07 7.82
N GLN A 129 -3.17 8.19 8.43
CA GLN A 129 -1.85 8.38 9.04
C GLN A 129 -1.64 7.49 10.27
N ILE A 130 -2.66 7.38 11.14
CA ILE A 130 -2.59 6.53 12.35
C ILE A 130 -2.37 5.07 11.97
N LEU A 131 -3.08 4.57 10.96
CA LEU A 131 -2.95 3.17 10.53
C LEU A 131 -1.66 2.93 9.74
N SER A 132 -1.17 3.94 9.02
CA SER A 132 0.06 3.83 8.22
C SER A 132 1.31 3.66 9.08
N LEU A 133 1.41 4.36 10.22
CA LEU A 133 2.59 4.31 11.08
C LEU A 133 2.90 2.90 11.62
N PRO A 134 1.95 2.16 12.23
CA PRO A 134 2.14 0.77 12.62
C PRO A 134 2.53 -0.12 11.44
N MET A 135 1.95 0.09 10.25
CA MET A 135 2.30 -0.69 9.06
C MET A 135 3.77 -0.50 8.68
N VAL A 136 4.26 0.74 8.70
CA VAL A 136 5.67 1.05 8.45
C VAL A 136 6.58 0.39 9.46
N ILE A 137 6.26 0.53 10.75
CA ILE A 137 7.07 -0.04 11.85
C ILE A 137 7.11 -1.57 11.73
N ILE A 138 5.95 -2.21 11.58
CA ILE A 138 5.84 -3.67 11.46
C ILE A 138 6.58 -4.16 10.22
N GLY A 139 6.44 -3.47 9.08
CA GLY A 139 7.13 -3.80 7.84
C GLY A 139 8.66 -3.79 7.99
N ILE A 140 9.20 -2.75 8.61
CA ILE A 140 10.65 -2.63 8.88
C ILE A 140 11.11 -3.75 9.84
N LEU A 141 10.38 -3.98 10.94
CA LEU A 141 10.71 -5.03 11.89
C LEU A 141 10.69 -6.43 11.24
N MET A 142 9.71 -6.69 10.38
CA MET A 142 9.62 -7.92 9.60
C MET A 142 10.82 -8.11 8.68
N MET A 143 11.24 -7.06 7.97
CA MET A 143 12.44 -7.12 7.13
C MET A 143 13.69 -7.41 7.94
N VAL A 144 13.93 -6.68 9.04
CA VAL A 144 15.10 -6.89 9.92
C VAL A 144 15.12 -8.31 10.46
N TRP A 145 13.98 -8.81 10.94
CA TRP A 145 13.85 -10.18 11.43
C TRP A 145 14.11 -11.23 10.33
N SER A 146 13.58 -10.99 9.13
CA SER A 146 13.72 -11.88 7.99
C SER A 146 15.18 -12.03 7.55
N TYR A 147 15.92 -10.91 7.44
CA TYR A 147 17.34 -10.94 7.09
C TYR A 147 18.23 -11.54 8.18
N LYS A 148 17.86 -11.41 9.47
CA LYS A 148 18.57 -12.09 10.57
C LYS A 148 18.45 -13.62 10.51
N ARG A 149 17.40 -14.15 9.89
CA ARG A 149 17.17 -15.60 9.74
C ARG A 149 17.80 -16.20 8.48
N GLY A 150 18.24 -15.38 7.53
CA GLY A 150 18.85 -15.82 6.29
C GLY A 150 17.84 -16.32 5.25
N LEU A 151 18.36 -16.84 4.13
CA LEU A 151 17.54 -17.33 3.02
C LEU A 151 16.72 -18.55 3.47
N TYR A 152 15.41 -18.47 3.28
CA TYR A 152 14.51 -19.58 3.57
C TYR A 152 14.50 -20.57 2.42
N GLN A 153 14.77 -21.84 2.70
CA GLN A 153 14.56 -22.93 1.76
C GLN A 153 13.21 -23.59 2.04
N ASP A 154 12.27 -23.44 1.11
CA ASP A 154 10.94 -24.01 1.23
C ASP A 154 11.01 -25.53 1.00
N ARG A 155 10.68 -26.31 2.04
CA ARG A 155 10.86 -27.78 2.04
C ARG A 155 10.03 -28.49 0.97
N VAL A 156 8.96 -27.85 0.50
CA VAL A 156 8.07 -28.40 -0.54
C VAL A 156 8.59 -28.11 -1.95
N ALA A 157 9.35 -27.02 -2.17
CA ALA A 157 9.98 -26.74 -3.47
C ALA A 157 11.30 -27.49 -3.68
N ALA A 158 11.86 -28.06 -2.62
CA ALA A 158 13.09 -28.86 -2.64
C ALA A 158 12.85 -30.36 -2.88
N LYS A 159 11.59 -30.78 -3.09
CA LYS A 159 11.19 -32.14 -3.49
C LYS A 159 10.63 -32.09 -4.91
#